data_AF-A0AAN6IJK8-F1
#
_entry.id   AF-A0AAN6IJK8-F1
#
_cell.length_a   1.000
_cell.length_b   1.000
_cell.length_c   1.000
_cell.angle_alpha   90.00
_cell.angle_beta   90.00
_cell.angle_gamma   90.00
#
_symmetry.space_group_name_H-M   'P 1'
#
loop_
_entity.id
_entity.type
_entity.pdbx_description
1 polymer ?
#
loop_
_entity_poly.entity_id
_entity_poly.type
_entity_poly.pdbx_seq_one_letter_code
_entity_poly.pdbx_strand_id
1 'polypeptide(L)'
;MVRLAYGLSGLLALAATVSGADSSGERVIGGAQATEGMFPFMVHLYKDGSPYCGGTLIDAEWVVTAAHCVAEADGENSGAGSFVPTNPALFKVGYGTNSGSLGDYVEVDSIVVSTGYDPVWYT
;
A
#
# COMPACT_ATOMS: atom_id res chain seq x y z
N MET A 1 -24.66 21.89 19.45
CA MET A 1 -24.02 22.39 20.69
C MET A 1 -24.51 21.55 21.84
N VAL A 2 -23.64 20.71 22.42
CA VAL A 2 -23.89 20.07 23.72
C VAL A 2 -22.57 20.14 24.48
N ARG A 3 -22.59 20.88 25.59
CA ARG A 3 -21.52 20.93 26.59
C ARG A 3 -22.04 20.21 27.82
N LEU A 4 -21.29 19.25 28.34
CA LEU A 4 -21.53 18.66 29.65
C LEU A 4 -20.25 18.79 30.47
N ALA A 5 -20.33 19.51 31.59
CA ALA A 5 -19.23 19.73 32.52
C ALA A 5 -19.71 19.41 33.95
N TYR A 6 -19.10 18.39 34.55
CA TYR A 6 -19.06 18.04 35.98
C TYR A 6 -17.70 17.34 36.14
N GLY A 7 -16.80 17.55 37.11
CA GLY A 7 -16.67 18.38 38.30
C GLY A 7 -15.37 17.91 39.00
N LEU A 8 -14.68 18.84 39.68
CA LEU A 8 -13.56 18.69 40.64
C LEU A 8 -12.30 17.87 40.28
N SER A 9 -11.19 18.62 40.14
CA SER A 9 -9.80 18.34 40.53
C SER A 9 -9.36 16.87 40.63
N GLY A 10 -8.83 16.37 39.53
CA GLY A 10 -7.94 15.22 39.49
C GLY A 10 -6.94 15.42 38.35
N LEU A 11 -5.66 15.56 38.71
CA LEU A 11 -4.46 15.57 37.87
C LEU A 11 -4.70 15.60 36.34
N LEU A 12 -4.51 16.76 35.70
CA LEU A 12 -4.30 16.79 34.24
C LEU A 12 -2.88 16.26 33.99
N ALA A 13 -2.70 14.94 34.10
CA ALA A 13 -1.56 14.27 33.50
C ALA A 13 -1.76 14.37 31.99
N LEU A 14 -1.18 15.40 31.38
CA LEU A 14 -0.87 15.38 29.96
C LEU A 14 0.18 14.27 29.78
N ALA A 15 -0.26 13.02 29.72
CA ALA A 15 0.52 11.97 29.12
C ALA A 15 0.59 12.32 27.64
N ALA A 16 1.57 13.17 27.29
CA ALA A 16 2.07 13.20 25.93
C ALA A 16 2.50 11.76 25.66
N THR A 17 1.71 11.03 24.89
CA THR A 17 2.18 9.81 24.27
C THR A 17 3.32 10.27 23.36
N VAL A 18 4.55 10.18 23.87
CA VAL A 18 5.70 10.17 22.98
C VAL A 18 5.47 8.93 22.14
N SER A 19 5.04 9.12 20.89
CA SER A 19 5.07 8.05 19.92
C SER A 19 6.53 7.62 19.89
N GLY A 20 6.82 6.42 20.39
CA GLY A 20 8.14 5.85 20.29
C GLY A 20 8.49 5.83 18.81
N ALA A 21 9.35 6.76 18.39
CA ALA A 21 10.14 6.55 17.20
C ALA A 21 10.95 5.29 17.50
N ASP A 22 10.47 4.18 16.94
CA ASP A 22 11.13 2.89 17.01
C ASP A 22 12.59 3.11 16.58
N SER A 23 13.51 2.98 17.53
CA SER A 23 14.95 3.15 17.30
C SER A 23 15.56 1.91 16.64
N SER A 24 14.76 1.19 15.84
CA SER A 24 15.29 0.31 14.82
C SER A 24 16.00 1.20 13.79
N GLY A 25 17.33 1.34 13.98
CA GLY A 25 18.16 2.37 13.36
C GLY A 25 17.70 2.78 11.97
N GLU A 26 17.54 4.09 11.79
CA GLU A 26 17.03 4.74 10.58
C GLU A 26 17.57 4.06 9.32
N ARG A 27 16.80 3.14 8.74
CA ARG A 27 17.20 2.32 7.58
C ARG A 27 17.21 3.12 6.29
N VAL A 28 16.72 4.36 6.34
CA VAL A 28 16.51 5.25 5.21
C VAL A 28 17.28 6.54 5.48
N ILE A 29 18.37 6.76 4.76
CA ILE A 29 19.20 7.97 4.94
C ILE A 29 18.37 9.21 4.59
N GLY A 30 18.07 10.05 5.58
CA GLY A 30 17.32 11.29 5.39
C GLY A 30 15.82 11.09 5.14
N GLY A 31 15.30 9.92 5.50
CA GLY A 31 13.87 9.64 5.40
C GLY A 31 13.08 10.35 6.49
N ALA A 32 11.92 10.86 6.15
CA ALA A 32 10.95 11.38 7.12
C ALA A 32 9.56 10.83 6.80
N GLN A 33 8.72 10.73 7.83
CA GLN A 33 7.34 10.28 7.64
C GLN A 33 6.58 11.27 6.75
N ALA A 34 5.92 10.75 5.72
CA ALA A 34 5.07 11.56 4.86
C ALA A 34 3.83 12.05 5.62
N THR A 35 3.52 13.33 5.47
CA THR A 35 2.22 13.86 5.92
C THR A 35 1.11 13.31 5.02
N GLU A 36 -0.10 13.24 5.56
CA GLU A 36 -1.26 12.77 4.81
C GLU A 36 -1.48 13.63 3.56
N GLY A 37 -1.70 12.99 2.41
CA GLY A 37 -1.85 13.68 1.13
C GLY A 37 -0.56 14.27 0.52
N MET A 38 0.61 14.10 1.13
CA MET A 38 1.89 14.61 0.58
C MET A 38 2.24 14.00 -0.78
N PHE A 39 1.88 12.74 -0.99
CA PHE A 39 2.07 12.00 -2.23
C PHE A 39 0.71 11.43 -2.68
N PRO A 40 -0.19 12.27 -3.23
CA PRO A 40 -1.57 11.87 -3.48
C PRO A 40 -1.71 10.81 -4.59
N PHE A 41 -0.67 10.65 -5.42
CA PHE A 41 -0.59 9.60 -6.44
C PHE A 41 -0.15 8.24 -5.87
N MET A 42 0.33 8.19 -4.62
CA MET A 42 0.81 6.96 -4.01
C MET A 42 -0.37 6.07 -3.65
N VAL A 43 -0.36 4.81 -4.12
CA VAL A 43 -1.34 3.80 -3.74
C VAL A 43 -0.68 2.57 -3.14
N HIS A 44 -1.41 1.88 -2.27
CA HIS A 44 -1.05 0.57 -1.72
C HIS A 44 -1.84 -0.52 -2.42
N LEU A 45 -1.14 -1.54 -2.93
CA LEU A 45 -1.73 -2.77 -3.42
C LEU A 45 -1.77 -3.77 -2.28
N TYR A 46 -2.97 -4.23 -1.98
CA TYR A 46 -3.22 -5.34 -1.09
C TYR A 46 -3.46 -6.59 -1.91
N LYS A 47 -2.85 -7.70 -1.51
CA LYS A 47 -3.11 -9.02 -2.07
C LYS A 47 -3.56 -9.92 -0.92
N ASP A 48 -4.69 -10.62 -1.09
CA ASP A 48 -5.25 -11.49 -0.04
C ASP A 48 -5.43 -10.78 1.31
N GLY A 49 -5.83 -9.50 1.27
CA GLY A 49 -6.06 -8.67 2.46
C GLY A 49 -4.81 -8.14 3.17
N SER A 50 -3.61 -8.43 2.67
CA SER A 50 -2.34 -7.97 3.25
C SER A 50 -1.63 -6.95 2.34
N PRO A 51 -0.95 -5.92 2.89
CA PRO A 51 -0.13 -5.02 2.09
C PRO A 51 0.96 -5.81 1.37
N TYR A 52 1.10 -5.59 0.06
CA TYR A 52 1.96 -6.41 -0.79
C TYR A 52 2.89 -5.59 -1.69
N CYS A 53 2.36 -4.64 -2.44
CA CYS A 53 3.13 -3.78 -3.35
C CYS A 53 2.65 -2.31 -3.28
N GLY A 54 3.41 -1.42 -3.91
CA GLY A 54 2.99 -0.04 -4.19
C GLY A 54 2.59 0.17 -5.65
N GLY A 55 1.95 1.29 -5.94
CA GLY A 55 1.62 1.71 -7.30
C GLY A 55 1.45 3.23 -7.41
N THR A 56 1.29 3.73 -8.63
CA THR A 56 1.06 5.16 -8.88
C THR A 56 -0.26 5.35 -9.60
N LEU A 57 -1.14 6.20 -9.07
CA LEU A 57 -2.34 6.67 -9.75
C LEU A 57 -1.92 7.62 -10.88
N ILE A 58 -2.18 7.23 -12.12
CA ILE A 58 -1.82 8.01 -13.33
C ILE A 58 -3.04 8.66 -13.99
N ASP A 59 -4.24 8.17 -13.68
CA ASP A 59 -5.54 8.71 -14.08
C ASP A 59 -6.58 8.32 -13.02
N ALA A 60 -7.80 8.84 -13.10
CA ALA A 60 -8.89 8.58 -12.15
C ALA A 60 -9.20 7.08 -11.96
N GLU A 61 -8.96 6.26 -12.99
CA GLU A 61 -9.26 4.82 -13.01
C GLU A 61 -8.03 3.95 -13.29
N TRP A 62 -6.83 4.55 -13.41
CA TRP A 62 -5.63 3.84 -13.84
C TRP A 62 -4.50 3.95 -12.82
N VAL A 63 -4.03 2.79 -12.37
CA VAL A 63 -2.85 2.62 -11.52
C VAL A 63 -1.77 1.86 -12.28
N VAL A 64 -0.54 2.35 -12.22
CA VAL A 64 0.65 1.63 -12.71
C VAL A 64 1.39 1.01 -11.53
N THR A 65 1.78 -0.25 -11.67
CA THR A 65 2.64 -1.00 -10.74
C THR A 65 3.62 -1.89 -11.51
N ALA A 66 4.50 -2.59 -10.82
CA ALA A 66 5.41 -3.53 -11.43
C ALA A 66 4.70 -4.83 -11.84
N ALA A 67 5.03 -5.39 -13.01
CA ALA A 67 4.43 -6.62 -13.51
C ALA A 67 4.59 -7.80 -12.53
N HIS A 68 5.74 -7.92 -11.86
CA HIS A 68 5.98 -8.99 -10.88
C HIS A 68 5.06 -8.93 -9.66
N CYS A 69 4.37 -7.81 -9.42
CA CYS A 69 3.38 -7.71 -8.35
C CYS A 69 2.03 -8.33 -8.74
N VAL A 70 1.73 -8.41 -10.04
CA VAL A 70 0.38 -8.70 -10.55
C VAL A 70 0.36 -9.79 -11.62
N ALA A 71 1.49 -10.44 -11.87
CA ALA A 71 1.64 -11.55 -12.79
C ALA A 71 2.28 -12.75 -12.09
N GLU A 72 1.85 -13.95 -12.47
CA GLU A 72 2.37 -15.21 -11.96
C GLU A 72 2.70 -16.17 -13.10
N ALA A 73 3.53 -17.17 -12.84
CA ALA A 73 3.88 -18.17 -13.83
C ALA A 73 2.62 -18.94 -14.24
N ASP A 74 2.44 -19.15 -15.55
CA ASP A 74 1.42 -20.08 -15.99
C ASP A 74 1.77 -21.50 -15.48
N GLY A 75 0.86 -22.13 -14.77
CA GLY A 75 1.09 -23.45 -14.16
C GLY A 75 1.43 -24.56 -15.16
N GLU A 76 1.31 -24.27 -16.46
CA GLU A 76 1.61 -25.18 -17.55
C GLU A 76 3.10 -25.15 -17.97
N ASN A 77 3.84 -24.06 -17.76
CA ASN A 77 5.25 -23.97 -18.16
C ASN A 77 6.08 -23.07 -17.23
N SER A 78 6.29 -23.53 -15.99
CA SER A 78 7.20 -22.88 -15.02
C SER A 78 8.68 -22.76 -15.48
N GLY A 79 9.03 -23.27 -16.67
CA GLY A 79 10.34 -23.14 -17.30
C GLY A 79 10.38 -22.36 -18.62
N ALA A 80 9.26 -21.83 -19.14
CA ALA A 80 9.20 -21.19 -20.46
C ALA A 80 8.91 -19.68 -20.45
N GLY A 81 8.86 -19.03 -19.29
CA GLY A 81 8.75 -17.57 -19.23
C GLY A 81 7.36 -17.03 -19.59
N SER A 82 6.32 -17.85 -19.56
CA SER A 82 4.94 -17.39 -19.81
C SER A 82 4.30 -16.96 -18.49
N PHE A 83 4.12 -15.65 -18.35
CA PHE A 83 3.52 -15.02 -17.17
C PHE A 83 2.15 -14.47 -17.55
N VAL A 84 1.15 -14.84 -16.76
CA VAL A 84 -0.23 -14.39 -16.96
C VAL A 84 -0.63 -13.41 -15.85
N PRO A 85 -1.51 -12.45 -16.13
CA PRO A 85 -2.10 -11.64 -15.08
C PRO A 85 -2.73 -12.54 -14.00
N THR A 86 -2.36 -12.32 -12.74
CA THR A 86 -3.01 -12.97 -11.60
C THR A 86 -4.49 -12.54 -11.55
N ASN A 87 -5.34 -13.38 -10.95
CA ASN A 87 -6.76 -13.05 -10.75
C ASN A 87 -6.95 -11.65 -10.09
N PRO A 88 -7.58 -10.67 -10.77
CA PRO A 88 -7.80 -9.33 -10.24
C PRO A 88 -8.54 -9.29 -8.92
N ALA A 89 -9.44 -10.25 -8.66
CA ALA A 89 -10.24 -10.32 -7.44
C ALA A 89 -9.42 -10.58 -6.17
N LEU A 90 -8.14 -10.96 -6.30
CA LEU A 90 -7.23 -11.08 -5.16
C LEU A 90 -6.64 -9.74 -4.72
N PHE A 91 -6.79 -8.69 -5.54
CA PHE A 91 -6.16 -7.40 -5.34
C PHE A 91 -7.16 -6.32 -4.94
N LYS A 92 -6.69 -5.43 -4.06
CA LYS A 92 -7.37 -4.19 -3.70
C LYS A 92 -6.38 -3.03 -3.76
N VAL A 93 -6.87 -1.86 -4.16
CA VAL A 93 -6.06 -0.64 -4.22
C VAL A 93 -6.52 0.33 -3.14
N GLY A 94 -5.69 0.54 -2.13
CA GLY A 94 -5.87 1.61 -1.15
C GLY A 94 -5.24 2.91 -1.63
N TYR A 95 -5.89 4.04 -1.39
CA TYR A 95 -5.44 5.37 -1.82
C TYR A 95 -5.76 6.42 -0.74
N GLY A 96 -5.11 7.59 -0.82
CA GLY A 96 -5.39 8.72 0.07
C GLY A 96 -4.94 8.54 1.53
N THR A 97 -4.33 7.41 1.87
CA THR A 97 -3.84 7.10 3.22
C THR A 97 -2.32 7.00 3.25
N ASN A 98 -1.71 7.39 4.37
CA ASN A 98 -0.30 7.13 4.68
C ASN A 98 -0.13 5.97 5.68
N SER A 99 -1.22 5.26 6.01
CA SER A 99 -1.19 4.05 6.84
C SER A 99 -1.11 2.80 5.97
N GLY A 100 -0.25 1.86 6.34
CA GLY A 100 -0.19 0.52 5.71
C GLY A 100 -1.41 -0.35 6.01
N SER A 101 -2.25 0.00 6.99
CA SER A 101 -3.47 -0.73 7.30
C SER A 101 -4.51 -0.57 6.19
N LEU A 102 -5.19 -1.68 5.83
CA LEU A 102 -6.30 -1.66 4.87
C LEU A 102 -7.39 -0.69 5.36
N GLY A 103 -7.46 0.48 4.73
CA GLY A 103 -8.45 1.54 4.96
C GLY A 103 -9.50 1.54 3.85
N ASP A 104 -9.81 2.72 3.32
CA ASP A 104 -10.61 2.83 2.09
C ASP A 104 -9.85 2.25 0.91
N TYR A 105 -10.51 1.41 0.12
CA TYR A 105 -9.95 0.76 -1.06
C TYR A 105 -10.98 0.63 -2.18
N VAL A 106 -10.50 0.40 -3.38
CA VAL A 106 -11.28 -0.02 -4.55
C VAL A 106 -10.88 -1.43 -4.98
N GLU A 107 -11.85 -2.17 -5.51
CA GLU A 107 -11.63 -3.46 -6.14
C GLU A 107 -10.98 -3.28 -7.52
N VAL A 108 -10.20 -4.27 -7.96
CA VAL A 108 -9.54 -4.24 -9.27
C VAL A 108 -10.41 -4.95 -10.30
N ASP A 109 -10.80 -4.22 -11.36
CA ASP A 109 -11.61 -4.77 -12.46
C ASP A 109 -10.78 -5.69 -13.38
N SER A 110 -9.61 -5.21 -13.82
CA SER A 110 -8.74 -5.95 -14.72
C SER A 110 -7.25 -5.62 -14.51
N ILE A 111 -6.40 -6.54 -14.92
CA ILE A 111 -4.94 -6.39 -14.90
C ILE A 111 -4.43 -6.59 -16.33
N VAL A 112 -3.68 -5.60 -16.81
CA VAL A 112 -2.98 -5.66 -18.09
C VAL A 112 -1.48 -5.70 -17.81
N VAL A 113 -0.83 -6.77 -18.23
CA VAL A 113 0.62 -6.96 -18.07
C VAL A 113 1.31 -6.63 -19.40
N SER A 114 2.46 -5.95 -19.32
CA SER A 114 3.27 -5.66 -20.50
C SER A 114 3.67 -6.95 -21.22
N THR A 115 3.52 -6.98 -22.54
CA THR A 115 3.89 -8.14 -23.38
C THR A 115 5.39 -8.43 -23.43
N GLY A 116 6.23 -7.48 -22.99
CA GLY A 116 7.67 -7.63 -22.89
C GLY A 116 8.18 -7.98 -21.50
N TYR A 117 7.29 -8.26 -20.53
CA TYR A 117 7.70 -8.68 -19.21
C TYR A 117 8.28 -10.09 -19.23
N ASP A 118 9.52 -10.22 -18.79
CA ASP A 118 10.21 -11.50 -18.62
C ASP A 118 11.03 -11.44 -17.31
N PRO A 119 10.69 -12.25 -16.30
CA PRO A 119 11.36 -12.25 -15.00
C PRO A 119 12.66 -13.06 -14.96
N VAL A 120 13.05 -13.72 -16.04
CA VAL A 120 14.27 -14.56 -16.10
C VAL A 120 15.52 -13.72 -16.39
N TRP A 121 15.40 -12.48 -16.87
CA TRP A 121 16.54 -11.60 -17.19
C TRP A 121 17.36 -11.07 -16.00
N TYR A 122 17.06 -11.51 -14.77
CA TYR A 122 17.80 -11.14 -13.56
C TYR A 122 18.67 -12.28 -12.97
N THR A 123 18.91 -13.38 -13.71
CA THR A 123 19.91 -14.42 -13.38
C THR A 123 20.92 -14.61 -14.49
#